data_AF-A0A917DZT0-F1
#
_entry.id   AF-A0A917DZT0-F1
#
_cell.length_a   1.000
_cell.length_b   1.000
_cell.length_c   1.000
_cell.angle_alpha   90.00
_cell.angle_beta   90.00
_cell.angle_gamma   90.00
#
_symmetry.space_group_name_H-M   'P 1'
#
loop_
_entity.id
_entity.type
_entity.pdbx_description
1 polymer ?
#
loop_
_entity_poly.entity_id
_entity_poly.type
_entity_poly.pdbx_seq_one_letter_code
_entity_poly.pdbx_strand_id
1 'polypeptide(L)'
;MMNVYETSKPDKSGDRIPVRRTWTSDPDSPLGSGTSGPSLPKGERPKTVFDFGATYPLGEIRVNGISLIAAEYSLNARDWFPLKGIAGGGSAVLEGGGSPARYVCVITDEEVPSGDGAKAGIKFYAGRGLAAEQDEAWTRLFHRQEIWSGADGIYSIPFNGVETHGRAGGTKTLFLFGDTFVGGVDKTTDERLSPVMLNNTMAVLEGDKPDPDAITFLWNSGGDSPASAIAPTTPKALSEADTYYWLQDGAAIGGAFYCFPLIIGPDPDGPEGFQFAVHGVTMVSAPMGERGPELDKQVQVDTPLSFVSSGGHSTYFGAAVMPNTAEAGVPNPDGYVYVYGIQNDKAAKLVAARAPAGDFVNFDSWTYWNGGEWTARKEDCVPIVEETSCEVSVSPMVGGFLDGQYVIAFQQGGTTGNHVAVYCGDSPVGPFGSAIPLHYCAEPEEGKGIYAYNAKGHPHLSPGGELLISYNINTTSMDMHMAHAGIYRPRFIRLRQIP
;
A
#
# COMPACT_ATOMS: atom_id res chain seq x y z
N MET A 1 -7.09 -9.95 35.16
CA MET A 1 -8.26 -9.17 34.70
C MET A 1 -7.72 -7.88 34.12
N MET A 2 -7.72 -7.72 32.78
CA MET A 2 -7.43 -6.44 32.14
C MET A 2 -8.67 -5.55 32.27
N ASN A 3 -8.49 -4.33 32.78
CA ASN A 3 -9.57 -3.35 32.91
C ASN A 3 -10.11 -2.98 31.53
N VAL A 4 -11.43 -2.99 31.40
CA VAL A 4 -12.20 -2.79 30.14
C VAL A 4 -12.21 -1.32 29.69
N TYR A 5 -11.50 -0.42 30.38
CA TYR A 5 -11.59 1.03 30.19
C TYR A 5 -10.40 1.69 29.45
N GLU A 6 -9.49 0.93 28.82
CA GLU A 6 -8.28 1.50 28.21
C GLU A 6 -7.85 0.90 26.85
N THR A 7 -8.78 0.36 26.06
CA THR A 7 -8.43 -0.41 24.83
C THR A 7 -9.19 -0.05 23.56
N SER A 8 -10.10 0.94 23.56
CA SER A 8 -10.76 1.36 22.31
C SER A 8 -9.83 2.24 21.49
N LYS A 9 -9.66 1.91 20.21
CA LYS A 9 -8.99 2.76 19.23
C LYS A 9 -9.71 4.12 19.14
N PRO A 10 -9.01 5.23 18.92
CA PRO A 10 -9.66 6.54 18.77
C PRO A 10 -10.51 6.57 17.50
N ASP A 11 -11.73 7.08 17.61
CA ASP A 11 -12.69 7.14 16.50
C ASP A 11 -13.03 8.58 16.09
N LYS A 12 -12.72 9.57 16.93
CA LYS A 12 -12.89 10.99 16.63
C LYS A 12 -11.80 11.84 17.30
N SER A 13 -11.66 13.07 16.83
CA SER A 13 -10.79 14.05 17.48
C SER A 13 -11.15 14.23 18.96
N GLY A 14 -10.14 14.29 19.81
CA GLY A 14 -10.26 14.36 21.26
C GLY A 14 -10.39 13.00 21.97
N ASP A 15 -10.50 11.88 21.24
CA ASP A 15 -10.43 10.55 21.85
C ASP A 15 -9.00 10.24 22.32
N ARG A 16 -8.89 9.42 23.38
CA ARG A 16 -7.59 9.03 23.94
C ARG A 16 -6.88 8.05 23.01
N ILE A 17 -5.61 8.32 22.72
CA ILE A 17 -4.73 7.38 22.03
C ILE A 17 -4.19 6.38 23.08
N PRO A 18 -4.37 5.07 22.86
CA PRO A 18 -3.80 4.05 23.75
C PRO A 18 -2.28 4.00 23.60
N VAL A 19 -1.59 3.85 24.74
CA VAL A 19 -0.15 3.56 24.75
C VAL A 19 0.02 2.04 24.86
N ARG A 20 0.63 1.43 23.85
CA ARG A 20 0.87 -0.02 23.79
C ARG A 20 2.12 -0.40 24.59
N ARG A 21 3.17 0.40 24.49
CA ARG A 21 4.46 0.17 25.16
C ARG A 21 5.13 1.48 25.52
N THR A 22 5.91 1.46 26.59
CA THR A 22 6.78 2.57 26.98
C THR A 22 8.18 2.05 27.29
N TRP A 23 9.22 2.83 26.96
CA TRP A 23 10.59 2.57 27.39
C TRP A 23 11.36 3.87 27.57
N THR A 24 12.43 3.82 28.36
CA THR A 24 13.40 4.92 28.45
C THR A 24 14.37 4.78 27.29
N SER A 25 14.53 5.81 26.47
CA SER A 25 15.58 5.78 25.44
C SER A 25 16.93 6.02 26.12
N ASP A 26 17.77 5.00 26.18
CA ASP A 26 19.18 5.16 26.51
C ASP A 26 19.81 6.10 25.46
N PRO A 27 20.59 7.13 25.84
CA PRO A 27 21.24 8.02 24.87
C PRO A 27 22.04 7.28 23.79
N ASP A 28 22.45 6.03 24.03
CA ASP A 28 23.37 5.26 23.16
C ASP A 28 22.86 3.90 22.64
N SER A 29 21.56 3.53 22.70
CA SER A 29 21.13 2.16 22.29
C SER A 29 20.09 2.06 21.15
N PRO A 30 20.40 1.29 20.07
CA PRO A 30 19.39 0.74 19.18
C PRO A 30 18.78 -0.53 19.82
N LEU A 31 17.57 -0.39 20.38
CA LEU A 31 16.60 -1.44 20.74
C LEU A 31 17.08 -2.63 21.61
N GLY A 32 17.20 -2.40 22.93
CA GLY A 32 16.47 -3.09 24.02
C GLY A 32 16.61 -4.61 24.26
N SER A 33 17.24 -4.98 25.39
CA SER A 33 16.82 -6.14 26.20
C SER A 33 16.69 -5.72 27.66
N GLY A 34 15.64 -6.20 28.33
CA GLY A 34 15.26 -5.80 29.67
C GLY A 34 16.20 -6.34 30.74
N THR A 35 16.56 -5.46 31.68
CA THR A 35 16.74 -5.73 33.12
C THR A 35 16.98 -4.36 33.76
N SER A 36 16.59 -4.21 35.03
CA SER A 36 16.80 -3.02 35.85
C SER A 36 18.24 -2.49 35.73
N GLY A 37 18.42 -1.42 34.97
CA GLY A 37 19.69 -0.74 34.74
C GLY A 37 19.90 0.45 35.68
N PRO A 38 21.16 0.90 35.87
CA PRO A 38 21.53 1.87 36.88
C PRO A 38 20.98 3.27 36.58
N SER A 39 20.78 4.05 37.65
CA SER A 39 20.37 5.45 37.59
C SER A 39 21.22 6.26 36.60
N LEU A 40 20.55 7.10 35.80
CA LEU A 40 21.15 7.99 34.81
C LEU A 40 22.35 8.78 35.36
N PRO A 41 23.44 8.95 34.57
CA PRO A 41 24.56 9.83 34.93
C PRO A 41 24.09 11.27 35.19
N LYS A 42 24.76 11.96 36.12
CA LYS A 42 24.48 13.38 36.42
C LYS A 42 24.63 14.25 35.17
N GLY A 43 23.51 14.71 34.62
CA GLY A 43 23.46 15.70 33.53
C GLY A 43 22.50 15.35 32.39
N GLU A 44 22.12 14.08 32.26
CA GLU A 44 21.16 13.64 31.24
C GLU A 44 19.73 13.65 31.80
N ARG A 45 18.82 14.27 31.05
CA ARG A 45 17.39 14.35 31.40
C ARG A 45 16.69 13.06 30.98
N PRO A 46 15.79 12.51 31.81
CA PRO A 46 14.98 11.35 31.44
C PRO A 46 14.26 11.55 30.10
N LYS A 47 14.39 10.55 29.22
CA LYS A 47 13.68 10.47 27.94
C LYS A 47 12.77 9.25 27.94
N THR A 48 11.47 9.46 27.79
CA THR A 48 10.48 8.38 27.77
C THR A 48 9.81 8.32 26.41
N VAL A 49 9.89 7.16 25.75
CA VAL A 49 9.23 6.91 24.47
C VAL A 49 7.95 6.11 24.69
N PHE A 50 6.87 6.58 24.10
CA PHE A 50 5.55 5.96 24.07
C PHE A 50 5.30 5.44 22.65
N ASP A 51 5.00 4.15 22.50
CA ASP A 51 4.56 3.53 21.26
C ASP A 51 3.06 3.27 21.32
N PHE A 52 2.32 3.83 20.36
CA PHE A 52 0.88 3.65 20.24
C PHE A 52 0.51 2.33 19.55
N GLY A 53 1.48 1.64 18.96
CA GLY A 53 1.31 0.38 18.23
C GLY A 53 0.66 0.52 16.85
N ALA A 54 0.27 1.74 16.49
CA ALA A 54 -0.31 2.14 15.20
C ALA A 54 -0.06 3.65 15.01
N THR A 55 -0.28 4.15 13.81
CA THR A 55 -0.15 5.59 13.53
C THR A 55 -1.47 6.28 13.79
N TYR A 56 -1.43 7.37 14.56
CA TYR A 56 -2.59 8.22 14.81
C TYR A 56 -2.24 9.69 14.51
N PRO A 57 -3.23 10.49 14.06
CA PRO A 57 -3.06 11.94 13.96
C PRO A 57 -2.97 12.52 15.38
N LEU A 58 -1.82 13.05 15.76
CA LEU A 58 -1.59 13.54 17.13
C LEU A 58 -2.31 14.89 17.33
N GLY A 59 -3.27 14.91 18.25
CA GLY A 59 -4.06 16.09 18.61
C GLY A 59 -3.45 16.82 19.80
N GLU A 60 -3.87 16.48 21.02
CA GLU A 60 -3.34 17.08 22.24
C GLU A 60 -2.46 16.12 23.03
N ILE A 61 -1.41 16.65 23.65
CA ILE A 61 -0.64 15.95 24.67
C ILE A 61 -0.83 16.69 25.99
N ARG A 62 -1.46 16.02 26.96
CA ARG A 62 -1.73 16.57 28.28
C ARG A 62 -0.75 16.00 29.29
N VAL A 63 0.01 16.88 29.90
CA VAL A 63 0.94 16.57 30.98
C VAL A 63 0.37 17.09 32.29
N ASN A 64 0.36 16.25 33.31
CA ASN A 64 -0.07 16.63 34.66
C ASN A 64 0.94 16.12 35.69
N GLY A 65 1.31 16.97 36.64
CA GLY A 65 2.22 16.63 37.73
C GLY A 65 3.66 16.30 37.33
N ILE A 66 4.07 16.63 36.09
CA ILE A 66 5.42 16.41 35.56
C ILE A 66 5.89 17.68 34.84
N SER A 67 7.13 18.08 35.06
CA SER A 67 7.77 19.18 34.32
C SER A 67 8.23 18.68 32.95
N LEU A 68 7.57 19.16 31.89
CA LEU A 68 7.88 18.81 30.50
C LEU A 68 8.85 19.84 29.92
N ILE A 69 9.94 19.34 29.33
CA ILE A 69 10.99 20.18 28.71
C ILE A 69 10.79 20.24 27.20
N ALA A 70 10.60 19.07 26.58
CA ALA A 70 10.42 18.93 25.15
C ALA A 70 9.62 17.66 24.87
N ALA A 71 8.98 17.63 23.69
CA ALA A 71 8.39 16.42 23.15
C ALA A 71 8.63 16.38 21.64
N GLU A 72 8.81 15.17 21.13
CA GLU A 72 9.05 14.88 19.72
C GLU A 72 8.16 13.71 19.30
N TYR A 73 7.78 13.65 18.03
CA TYR A 73 7.00 12.54 17.48
C TYR A 73 7.75 11.86 16.33
N SER A 74 7.40 10.61 16.05
CA SER A 74 8.02 9.81 14.99
C SER A 74 7.07 8.72 14.47
N LEU A 75 7.32 8.26 13.24
CA LEU A 75 6.70 7.06 12.68
C LEU A 75 7.55 5.80 12.90
N ASN A 76 8.85 5.93 13.12
CA ASN A 76 9.82 4.82 13.16
C ASN A 76 10.74 4.80 14.39
N ALA A 77 10.56 5.75 15.32
CA ALA A 77 11.38 5.96 16.52
C ALA A 77 12.86 6.29 16.25
N ARG A 78 13.20 6.71 15.02
CA ARG A 78 14.55 7.12 14.58
C ARG A 78 14.56 8.56 14.10
N ASP A 79 13.63 8.89 13.21
CA ASP A 79 13.44 10.23 12.68
C ASP A 79 12.42 10.96 13.56
N TRP A 80 12.93 11.86 14.41
CA TRP A 80 12.15 12.59 15.41
C TRP A 80 11.88 14.02 14.96
N PHE A 81 10.63 14.45 15.12
CA PHE A 81 10.17 15.79 14.77
C PHE A 81 9.70 16.53 16.03
N PRO A 82 10.17 17.77 16.27
CA PRO A 82 9.82 18.51 17.48
C PRO A 82 8.36 18.95 17.48
N LEU A 83 7.69 18.82 18.63
CA LEU A 83 6.37 19.37 18.88
C LEU A 83 6.48 20.84 19.34
N LYS A 84 5.54 21.68 18.92
CA LYS A 84 5.49 23.10 19.30
C LYS A 84 4.55 23.29 20.49
N GLY A 85 4.99 24.03 21.52
CA GLY A 85 4.16 24.37 22.68
C GLY A 85 4.99 24.78 23.90
N ILE A 86 4.35 25.41 24.90
CA ILE A 86 5.02 25.98 26.07
C ILE A 86 5.38 24.86 27.07
N ALA A 87 6.67 24.60 27.23
CA ALA A 87 7.25 23.88 28.36
C ALA A 87 6.98 24.67 29.65
N GLY A 88 6.39 24.04 30.66
CA GLY A 88 6.00 24.69 31.91
C GLY A 88 5.86 23.69 33.07
N GLY A 89 6.12 24.17 34.28
CA GLY A 89 6.07 23.33 35.49
C GLY A 89 4.64 22.99 35.92
N GLY A 90 4.38 21.71 36.19
CA GLY A 90 3.19 21.22 36.88
C GLY A 90 2.04 20.74 35.99
N SER A 91 1.72 21.43 34.88
CA SER A 91 0.79 20.92 33.85
C SER A 91 1.01 21.67 32.53
N ALA A 92 0.94 20.94 31.41
CA ALA A 92 1.11 21.50 30.07
C ALA A 92 0.17 20.81 29.06
N VAL A 93 -0.24 21.56 28.04
CA VAL A 93 -0.92 21.04 26.85
C VAL A 93 -0.07 21.38 25.64
N LEU A 94 0.36 20.36 24.90
CA LEU A 94 1.03 20.54 23.60
C LEU A 94 0.08 20.20 22.47
N GLU A 95 0.19 20.94 21.38
CA GLU A 95 -0.54 20.70 20.15
C GLU A 95 0.31 19.88 19.18
N GLY A 96 -0.21 18.72 18.78
CA GLY A 96 0.36 17.84 17.76
C GLY A 96 -0.03 18.22 16.33
N GLY A 97 -1.02 19.10 16.15
CA GLY A 97 -1.40 19.64 14.84
C GLY A 97 -1.97 18.62 13.86
N GLY A 98 -2.37 17.43 14.31
CA GLY A 98 -2.82 16.33 13.46
C GLY A 98 -1.68 15.55 12.80
N SER A 99 -0.42 15.76 13.22
CA SER A 99 0.74 15.07 12.66
C SER A 99 0.63 13.55 12.82
N PRO A 100 0.88 12.74 11.76
CA PRO A 100 0.92 11.29 11.87
C PRO A 100 2.05 10.85 12.82
N ALA A 101 1.69 10.18 13.90
CA ALA A 101 2.64 9.70 14.91
C ALA A 101 2.30 8.28 15.35
N ARG A 102 3.31 7.41 15.36
CA ARG A 102 3.26 6.13 16.07
C ARG A 102 3.95 6.21 17.42
N TYR A 103 5.00 7.02 17.49
CA TYR A 103 5.81 7.20 18.68
C TYR A 103 5.79 8.66 19.12
N VAL A 104 5.80 8.87 20.43
CA VAL A 104 6.12 10.17 21.05
C VAL A 104 7.24 9.97 22.06
N CYS A 105 8.28 10.77 21.97
CA CYS A 105 9.34 10.89 22.96
C CYS A 105 9.12 12.16 23.77
N VAL A 106 9.20 12.06 25.09
CA VAL A 106 9.13 13.22 25.99
C VAL A 106 10.42 13.32 26.78
N ILE A 107 10.85 14.55 27.02
CA ILE A 107 11.99 14.90 27.86
C ILE A 107 11.44 15.63 29.09
N THR A 108 11.74 15.11 30.28
CA THR A 108 11.19 15.60 31.55
C THR A 108 12.29 15.83 32.58
N ASP A 109 11.99 16.58 33.65
CA ASP A 109 12.97 16.81 34.74
C ASP A 109 13.06 15.59 35.68
N GLU A 110 12.01 14.78 35.72
CA GLU A 110 11.86 13.59 36.55
C GLU A 110 11.35 12.42 35.69
N GLU A 111 11.59 11.17 36.12
CA GLU A 111 11.05 10.01 35.41
C GLU A 111 9.51 10.03 35.37
N VAL A 112 8.93 9.66 34.24
CA VAL A 112 7.48 9.54 34.12
C VAL A 112 7.00 8.35 34.97
N PRO A 113 6.09 8.57 35.96
CA PRO A 113 5.56 7.48 36.77
C PRO A 113 4.90 6.39 35.91
N SER A 114 5.20 5.13 36.19
CA SER A 114 4.58 3.99 35.51
C SER A 114 3.29 3.53 36.24
N GLY A 115 2.22 3.29 35.47
CA GLY A 115 0.96 2.69 35.95
C GLY A 115 -0.28 3.60 35.88
N ASP A 116 -1.44 3.02 35.55
CA ASP A 116 -2.70 3.70 35.20
C ASP A 116 -3.36 4.49 36.36
N GLY A 117 -2.84 4.37 37.59
CA GLY A 117 -3.33 5.04 38.79
C GLY A 117 -2.57 6.30 39.21
N ALA A 118 -1.54 6.72 38.47
CA ALA A 118 -0.73 7.86 38.84
C ALA A 118 -1.49 9.20 38.64
N LYS A 119 -1.50 10.05 39.68
CA LYS A 119 -2.07 11.42 39.60
C LYS A 119 -1.28 12.31 38.66
N ALA A 120 0.01 11.99 38.48
CA ALA A 120 0.92 12.61 37.52
C ALA A 120 1.12 11.66 36.33
N GLY A 121 1.14 12.18 35.11
CA GLY A 121 1.25 11.36 33.91
C GLY A 121 1.05 12.15 32.63
N ILE A 122 1.25 11.46 31.50
CA ILE A 122 1.15 12.01 30.15
C ILE A 122 0.06 11.26 29.41
N LYS A 123 -0.83 12.00 28.77
CA LYS A 123 -1.94 11.46 27.99
C LYS A 123 -1.92 12.04 26.59
N PHE A 124 -2.22 11.20 25.62
CA PHE A 124 -2.23 11.51 24.20
C PHE A 124 -3.66 11.44 23.69
N TYR A 125 -4.05 12.41 22.87
CA TYR A 125 -5.38 12.51 22.29
C TYR A 125 -5.26 12.65 20.78
N ALA A 126 -6.16 11.99 20.05
CA ALA A 126 -6.19 12.06 18.60
C ALA A 126 -6.68 13.45 18.15
N GLY A 127 -6.09 13.98 17.10
CA GLY A 127 -6.59 15.12 16.35
C GLY A 127 -7.45 14.66 15.18
N ARG A 128 -8.01 15.60 14.43
CA ARG A 128 -8.61 15.28 13.14
C ARG A 128 -7.51 14.89 12.15
N GLY A 129 -7.66 13.78 11.45
CA GLY A 129 -6.68 13.34 10.47
C GLY A 129 -6.81 11.86 10.10
N LEU A 130 -5.71 11.28 9.61
CA LEU A 130 -5.66 9.91 9.15
C LEU A 130 -4.92 9.02 10.16
N ALA A 131 -5.53 7.88 10.49
CA ALA A 131 -4.92 6.83 11.28
C ALA A 131 -4.60 5.62 10.39
N ALA A 132 -3.52 4.90 10.71
CA ALA A 132 -3.10 3.72 9.96
C ALA A 132 -2.71 2.58 10.90
N GLU A 133 -3.38 1.45 10.73
CA GLU A 133 -3.33 0.30 11.64
C GLU A 133 -3.05 -0.97 10.84
N GLN A 134 -2.19 -1.86 11.32
CA GLN A 134 -1.99 -3.16 10.65
C GLN A 134 -3.27 -3.99 10.63
N ASP A 135 -3.59 -4.58 9.48
CA ASP A 135 -4.70 -5.51 9.32
C ASP A 135 -4.17 -6.95 9.24
N GLU A 136 -4.04 -7.53 10.43
CA GLU A 136 -3.51 -8.88 10.63
C GLU A 136 -4.40 -9.98 10.01
N ALA A 137 -5.70 -9.74 9.87
CA ALA A 137 -6.60 -10.72 9.27
C ALA A 137 -6.35 -10.83 7.77
N TRP A 138 -6.29 -9.69 7.07
CA TRP A 138 -5.91 -9.63 5.66
C TRP A 138 -4.48 -10.10 5.41
N THR A 139 -3.54 -9.72 6.28
CA THR A 139 -2.15 -10.20 6.19
C THR A 139 -2.06 -11.73 6.31
N ARG A 140 -2.83 -12.35 7.22
CA ARG A 140 -2.85 -13.81 7.39
C ARG A 140 -3.54 -14.55 6.25
N LEU A 141 -4.49 -13.94 5.54
CA LEU A 141 -5.13 -14.57 4.37
C LEU A 141 -4.11 -15.05 3.34
N PHE A 142 -3.04 -14.26 3.15
CA PHE A 142 -1.96 -14.55 2.21
C PHE A 142 -0.72 -15.15 2.88
N HIS A 143 -0.80 -15.57 4.14
CA HIS A 143 0.23 -16.39 4.78
C HIS A 143 -0.15 -17.86 4.62
N ARG A 144 -0.05 -18.36 3.38
CA ARG A 144 -0.38 -19.74 3.02
C ARG A 144 0.85 -20.63 3.12
N GLN A 145 0.63 -21.88 3.50
CA GLN A 145 1.69 -22.90 3.63
C GLN A 145 1.54 -24.06 2.65
N GLU A 146 0.51 -24.02 1.80
CA GLU A 146 0.16 -25.09 0.88
C GLU A 146 -0.23 -24.50 -0.47
N ILE A 147 0.28 -25.11 -1.54
CA ILE A 147 -0.02 -24.85 -2.96
C ILE A 147 0.42 -23.45 -3.44
N TRP A 148 -0.13 -22.38 -2.90
CA TRP A 148 0.35 -21.01 -3.11
C TRP A 148 1.10 -20.59 -1.86
N SER A 149 2.31 -20.07 -1.98
CA SER A 149 3.15 -19.80 -0.80
C SER A 149 3.75 -18.39 -0.76
N GLY A 150 3.48 -17.55 -1.76
CA GLY A 150 3.93 -16.16 -1.77
C GLY A 150 3.91 -15.56 -3.16
N ALA A 151 3.57 -14.29 -3.26
CA ALA A 151 3.64 -13.52 -4.50
C ALA A 151 3.78 -12.02 -4.22
N ASP A 152 4.09 -11.28 -5.27
CA ASP A 152 3.96 -9.83 -5.32
C ASP A 152 2.77 -9.36 -6.19
N GLY A 153 2.74 -8.07 -6.51
CA GLY A 153 1.62 -7.42 -7.19
C GLY A 153 0.48 -7.15 -6.21
N ILE A 154 -0.62 -7.90 -6.31
CA ILE A 154 -1.89 -7.81 -5.57
C ILE A 154 -2.83 -6.65 -5.90
N TYR A 155 -3.30 -6.56 -7.15
CA TYR A 155 -4.46 -5.71 -7.46
C TYR A 155 -5.76 -6.44 -7.14
N SER A 156 -6.83 -5.72 -6.78
CA SER A 156 -8.13 -6.30 -6.43
C SER A 156 -9.24 -5.74 -7.30
N ILE A 157 -10.03 -6.60 -7.94
CA ILE A 157 -11.06 -6.22 -8.92
C ILE A 157 -12.40 -6.86 -8.54
N PRO A 158 -13.48 -6.10 -8.32
CA PRO A 158 -14.81 -6.64 -8.12
C PRO A 158 -15.34 -7.25 -9.42
N PHE A 159 -15.88 -8.47 -9.38
CA PHE A 159 -16.38 -9.16 -10.59
C PHE A 159 -17.47 -8.39 -11.33
N ASN A 160 -18.31 -7.67 -10.58
CA ASN A 160 -19.44 -6.91 -11.12
C ASN A 160 -19.06 -5.47 -11.52
N GLY A 161 -17.78 -5.09 -11.43
CA GLY A 161 -17.29 -3.74 -11.75
C GLY A 161 -17.63 -2.66 -10.72
N VAL A 162 -18.32 -2.98 -9.62
CA VAL A 162 -18.71 -1.99 -8.59
C VAL A 162 -17.55 -1.73 -7.63
N GLU A 163 -16.83 -0.63 -7.88
CA GLU A 163 -15.65 -0.19 -7.11
C GLU A 163 -15.99 0.53 -5.79
N THR A 164 -17.28 0.82 -5.57
CA THR A 164 -17.71 1.60 -4.39
C THR A 164 -17.37 0.90 -3.08
N HIS A 165 -16.89 1.68 -2.11
CA HIS A 165 -16.64 1.23 -0.74
C HIS A 165 -17.84 0.49 -0.14
N GLY A 166 -17.58 -0.59 0.59
CA GLY A 166 -18.56 -1.36 1.35
C GLY A 166 -19.47 -2.24 0.49
N ARG A 167 -19.16 -2.45 -0.79
CA ARG A 167 -19.99 -3.23 -1.72
C ARG A 167 -19.46 -4.63 -2.04
N ALA A 168 -18.25 -4.97 -1.58
CA ALA A 168 -17.66 -6.29 -1.80
C ALA A 168 -18.56 -7.47 -1.42
N GLY A 169 -19.38 -7.36 -0.35
CA GLY A 169 -20.22 -8.47 0.10
C GLY A 169 -21.31 -8.90 -0.90
N GLY A 170 -21.57 -8.09 -1.93
CA GLY A 170 -22.50 -8.41 -3.01
C GLY A 170 -21.85 -9.06 -4.24
N THR A 171 -20.56 -9.37 -4.20
CA THR A 171 -19.81 -9.89 -5.35
C THR A 171 -18.62 -10.77 -4.91
N LYS A 172 -17.87 -11.31 -5.88
CA LYS A 172 -16.54 -11.89 -5.67
C LYS A 172 -15.46 -10.85 -5.98
N THR A 173 -14.29 -11.03 -5.39
CA THR A 173 -13.10 -10.22 -5.69
C THR A 173 -12.06 -11.08 -6.39
N LEU A 174 -11.60 -10.61 -7.55
CA LEU A 174 -10.43 -11.14 -8.24
C LEU A 174 -9.18 -10.43 -7.69
N PHE A 175 -8.16 -11.19 -7.33
CA PHE A 175 -6.82 -10.69 -7.07
C PHE A 175 -5.89 -11.02 -8.22
N LEU A 176 -5.08 -10.06 -8.65
CA LEU A 176 -4.02 -10.24 -9.65
C LEU A 176 -2.66 -10.22 -8.96
N PHE A 177 -1.85 -11.24 -9.17
CA PHE A 177 -0.50 -11.36 -8.63
C PHE A 177 0.55 -11.31 -9.74
N GLY A 178 1.73 -10.81 -9.40
CA GLY A 178 2.93 -10.94 -10.22
C GLY A 178 3.63 -12.27 -9.97
N ASP A 179 4.95 -12.22 -9.91
CA ASP A 179 5.79 -13.39 -9.68
C ASP A 179 5.34 -14.11 -8.38
N THR A 180 5.15 -15.42 -8.47
CA THR A 180 4.46 -16.24 -7.47
C THR A 180 5.19 -17.56 -7.24
N PHE A 181 5.49 -17.88 -5.98
CA PHE A 181 5.89 -19.22 -5.56
C PHE A 181 4.67 -20.13 -5.38
N VAL A 182 4.61 -21.19 -6.20
CA VAL A 182 3.64 -22.28 -6.11
C VAL A 182 4.35 -23.53 -5.57
N GLY A 183 3.98 -23.98 -4.38
CA GLY A 183 4.61 -25.09 -3.67
C GLY A 183 4.18 -25.16 -2.21
N GLY A 184 4.57 -26.24 -1.53
CA GLY A 184 4.35 -26.40 -0.09
C GLY A 184 5.39 -25.65 0.75
N VAL A 185 5.08 -25.41 2.02
CA VAL A 185 5.98 -24.86 3.02
C VAL A 185 6.05 -25.83 4.19
N ASP A 186 7.25 -26.09 4.71
CA ASP A 186 7.43 -26.86 5.93
C ASP A 186 6.87 -26.05 7.12
N LYS A 187 5.88 -26.62 7.82
CA LYS A 187 5.17 -25.93 8.90
C LYS A 187 6.03 -25.70 10.15
N THR A 188 7.18 -26.37 10.25
CA THR A 188 8.12 -26.29 11.37
C THR A 188 9.25 -25.33 11.08
N THR A 189 9.85 -25.40 9.89
CA THR A 189 11.03 -24.59 9.53
C THR A 189 10.70 -23.31 8.77
N ASP A 190 9.48 -23.19 8.22
CA ASP A 190 9.05 -22.12 7.30
C ASP A 190 9.76 -22.16 5.94
N GLU A 191 10.47 -23.25 5.63
CA GLU A 191 11.18 -23.43 4.36
C GLU A 191 10.21 -23.80 3.23
N ARG A 192 10.41 -23.23 2.05
CA ARG A 192 9.68 -23.62 0.84
C ARG A 192 10.15 -24.97 0.33
N LEU A 193 9.20 -25.86 0.04
CA LEU A 193 9.46 -27.23 -0.39
C LEU A 193 9.38 -27.34 -1.92
N SER A 194 10.52 -27.10 -2.58
CA SER A 194 10.68 -27.17 -4.04
C SER A 194 9.61 -26.39 -4.83
N PRO A 195 9.46 -25.07 -4.60
CA PRO A 195 8.44 -24.28 -5.27
C PRO A 195 8.76 -24.09 -6.76
N VAL A 196 7.71 -23.92 -7.57
CA VAL A 196 7.79 -23.39 -8.94
C VAL A 196 7.53 -21.89 -8.88
N MET A 197 8.37 -21.10 -9.56
CA MET A 197 8.11 -19.67 -9.75
C MET A 197 7.29 -19.47 -11.03
N LEU A 198 6.09 -18.91 -10.88
CA LEU A 198 5.24 -18.48 -11.99
C LEU A 198 5.30 -16.96 -12.10
N ASN A 199 5.13 -16.41 -13.29
CA ASN A 199 5.23 -14.94 -13.48
C ASN A 199 3.97 -14.16 -13.15
N ASN A 200 2.85 -14.87 -13.10
CA ASN A 200 1.59 -14.32 -12.62
C ASN A 200 0.63 -15.42 -12.22
N THR A 201 -0.16 -15.13 -11.20
CA THR A 201 -1.29 -15.94 -10.74
C THR A 201 -2.47 -15.04 -10.42
N MET A 202 -3.62 -15.64 -10.14
CA MET A 202 -4.80 -14.91 -9.66
C MET A 202 -5.36 -15.59 -8.42
N ALA A 203 -6.27 -14.93 -7.72
CA ALA A 203 -7.15 -15.58 -6.75
C ALA A 203 -8.55 -15.01 -6.81
N VAL A 204 -9.54 -15.80 -6.40
CA VAL A 204 -10.92 -15.38 -6.27
C VAL A 204 -11.32 -15.54 -4.81
N LEU A 205 -11.71 -14.44 -4.20
CA LEU A 205 -12.27 -14.40 -2.85
C LEU A 205 -13.79 -14.22 -2.94
N GLU A 206 -14.53 -15.10 -2.27
CA GLU A 206 -15.97 -14.98 -2.11
C GLU A 206 -16.30 -14.14 -0.86
N GLY A 207 -17.14 -13.12 -1.02
CA GLY A 207 -17.50 -12.20 0.05
C GLY A 207 -16.51 -11.06 0.26
N ASP A 208 -16.59 -10.42 1.43
CA ASP A 208 -15.89 -9.18 1.78
C ASP A 208 -14.92 -9.32 2.97
N LYS A 209 -14.70 -10.54 3.45
CA LYS A 209 -13.85 -10.83 4.61
C LYS A 209 -12.64 -11.65 4.20
N PRO A 210 -11.50 -11.51 4.91
CA PRO A 210 -10.32 -12.34 4.70
C PRO A 210 -10.51 -13.75 5.27
N ASP A 211 -11.41 -14.52 4.65
CA ASP A 211 -11.71 -15.90 5.03
C ASP A 211 -10.83 -16.88 4.24
N PRO A 212 -9.92 -17.63 4.89
CA PRO A 212 -9.03 -18.58 4.23
C PRO A 212 -9.74 -19.75 3.56
N ASP A 213 -11.01 -20.01 3.90
CA ASP A 213 -11.83 -21.07 3.30
C ASP A 213 -12.63 -20.57 2.08
N ALA A 214 -12.71 -19.25 1.88
CA ALA A 214 -13.47 -18.61 0.81
C ALA A 214 -12.59 -18.11 -0.36
N ILE A 215 -11.28 -18.42 -0.34
CA ILE A 215 -10.33 -17.98 -1.37
C ILE A 215 -9.83 -19.17 -2.20
N THR A 216 -9.88 -19.03 -3.52
CA THR A 216 -9.35 -20.00 -4.48
C THR A 216 -8.27 -19.36 -5.34
N PHE A 217 -7.07 -19.95 -5.36
CA PHE A 217 -5.98 -19.48 -6.21
C PHE A 217 -6.03 -20.13 -7.59
N LEU A 218 -5.69 -19.36 -8.62
CA LEU A 218 -5.83 -19.71 -10.02
C LEU A 218 -4.51 -19.47 -10.77
N TRP A 219 -4.13 -20.46 -11.57
CA TRP A 219 -3.04 -20.41 -12.54
C TRP A 219 -3.33 -21.42 -13.65
N ASN A 220 -2.51 -21.49 -14.68
CA ASN A 220 -2.69 -22.50 -15.71
C ASN A 220 -2.17 -23.86 -15.22
N SER A 221 -3.09 -24.78 -14.96
CA SER A 221 -2.80 -26.16 -14.53
C SER A 221 -3.15 -27.20 -15.60
N GLY A 222 -3.25 -26.80 -16.87
CA GLY A 222 -3.68 -27.68 -17.96
C GLY A 222 -2.62 -28.68 -18.44
N GLY A 223 -1.36 -28.51 -18.05
CA GLY A 223 -0.24 -29.40 -18.40
C GLY A 223 0.33 -30.16 -17.20
N ASP A 224 1.46 -30.84 -17.42
CA ASP A 224 2.15 -31.66 -16.39
C ASP A 224 2.77 -30.84 -15.25
N SER A 225 2.90 -29.51 -15.43
CA SER A 225 3.47 -28.59 -14.45
C SER A 225 2.66 -27.28 -14.42
N PRO A 226 2.60 -26.59 -13.25
CA PRO A 226 1.99 -25.26 -13.16
C PRO A 226 2.63 -24.27 -14.13
N ALA A 227 1.81 -23.43 -14.75
CA ALA A 227 2.24 -22.32 -15.60
C ALA A 227 1.48 -21.03 -15.23
N SER A 228 2.05 -19.88 -15.58
CA SER A 228 1.43 -18.56 -15.36
C SER A 228 0.00 -18.49 -15.90
N ALA A 229 -0.87 -17.73 -15.23
CA ALA A 229 -2.26 -17.58 -15.65
C ALA A 229 -2.39 -16.98 -17.06
N ILE A 230 -1.55 -15.99 -17.36
CA ILE A 230 -1.49 -15.29 -18.64
C ILE A 230 -0.04 -15.34 -19.13
N ALA A 231 0.17 -15.95 -20.30
CA ALA A 231 1.45 -15.95 -21.01
C ALA A 231 1.40 -14.98 -22.20
N PRO A 232 2.54 -14.37 -22.59
CA PRO A 232 2.57 -13.47 -23.73
C PRO A 232 2.26 -14.15 -25.06
N THR A 233 1.36 -13.56 -25.87
CA THR A 233 1.06 -14.05 -27.23
C THR A 233 1.09 -12.96 -28.30
N THR A 234 1.32 -11.70 -27.92
CA THR A 234 1.30 -10.59 -28.89
C THR A 234 2.60 -10.50 -29.70
N PRO A 235 2.56 -9.98 -30.94
CA PRO A 235 3.76 -9.80 -31.75
C PRO A 235 4.86 -8.99 -31.05
N LYS A 236 4.53 -7.90 -30.35
CA LYS A 236 5.53 -7.11 -29.61
C LYS A 236 6.14 -7.87 -28.43
N ALA A 237 5.38 -8.70 -27.74
CA ALA A 237 5.95 -9.48 -26.65
C ALA A 237 6.85 -10.61 -27.18
N LEU A 238 6.44 -11.25 -28.27
CA LEU A 238 7.18 -12.34 -28.90
C LEU A 238 8.39 -11.87 -29.73
N SER A 239 8.60 -10.56 -29.90
CA SER A 239 9.79 -10.03 -30.59
C SER A 239 11.04 -10.06 -29.74
N GLU A 240 10.88 -10.19 -28.42
CA GLU A 240 11.97 -10.31 -27.45
C GLU A 240 12.01 -11.75 -26.93
N ALA A 241 13.22 -12.28 -26.71
CA ALA A 241 13.38 -13.63 -26.18
C ALA A 241 12.98 -13.68 -24.69
N ASP A 242 12.45 -14.84 -24.28
CA ASP A 242 12.17 -15.14 -22.87
C ASP A 242 11.29 -14.11 -22.16
N THR A 243 10.33 -13.52 -22.88
CA THR A 243 9.40 -12.56 -22.28
C THR A 243 8.34 -13.22 -21.42
N TYR A 244 7.92 -12.49 -20.41
CA TYR A 244 6.82 -12.84 -19.52
C TYR A 244 6.01 -11.59 -19.16
N TYR A 245 4.90 -11.80 -18.46
CA TYR A 245 4.01 -10.72 -18.04
C TYR A 245 4.01 -10.56 -16.52
N TRP A 246 4.37 -9.35 -16.08
CA TRP A 246 3.98 -8.84 -14.78
C TRP A 246 2.64 -8.13 -14.90
N LEU A 247 1.62 -8.66 -14.23
CA LEU A 247 0.29 -8.07 -14.24
C LEU A 247 0.32 -6.73 -13.49
N GLN A 248 -0.22 -5.70 -14.12
CA GLN A 248 -0.53 -4.45 -13.46
C GLN A 248 -2.03 -4.40 -13.12
N ASP A 249 -2.54 -3.21 -12.86
CA ASP A 249 -3.93 -3.03 -12.48
C ASP A 249 -4.91 -3.38 -13.62
N GLY A 250 -6.17 -3.50 -13.25
CA GLY A 250 -7.25 -3.88 -14.14
C GLY A 250 -8.61 -3.48 -13.60
N ALA A 251 -9.65 -3.77 -14.38
CA ALA A 251 -11.02 -3.51 -13.98
C ALA A 251 -11.98 -4.49 -14.65
N ALA A 252 -13.16 -4.66 -14.05
CA ALA A 252 -14.31 -5.26 -14.74
C ALA A 252 -15.17 -4.12 -15.32
N ILE A 253 -15.31 -4.08 -16.64
CA ILE A 253 -16.04 -3.04 -17.38
C ILE A 253 -17.02 -3.73 -18.32
N GLY A 254 -18.32 -3.45 -18.20
CA GLY A 254 -19.33 -4.04 -19.09
C GLY A 254 -19.37 -5.57 -19.05
N GLY A 255 -19.03 -6.18 -17.90
CA GLY A 255 -18.95 -7.64 -17.73
C GLY A 255 -17.70 -8.31 -18.32
N ALA A 256 -16.72 -7.55 -18.78
CA ALA A 256 -15.43 -8.07 -19.23
C ALA A 256 -14.31 -7.65 -18.27
N PHE A 257 -13.38 -8.56 -18.03
CA PHE A 257 -12.11 -8.31 -17.37
C PHE A 257 -11.16 -7.58 -18.33
N TYR A 258 -10.45 -6.58 -17.82
CA TYR A 258 -9.33 -5.91 -18.48
C TYR A 258 -8.16 -5.81 -17.51
N CYS A 259 -6.93 -6.02 -17.98
CA CYS A 259 -5.72 -5.64 -17.26
C CYS A 259 -4.62 -5.17 -18.22
N PHE A 260 -3.57 -4.54 -17.68
CA PHE A 260 -2.48 -3.93 -18.44
C PHE A 260 -1.10 -4.55 -18.13
N PRO A 261 -0.82 -5.81 -18.48
CA PRO A 261 0.47 -6.40 -18.16
C PRO A 261 1.64 -5.66 -18.80
N LEU A 262 2.72 -5.53 -18.04
CA LEU A 262 4.01 -5.13 -18.58
C LEU A 262 4.63 -6.31 -19.33
N ILE A 263 5.19 -6.03 -20.50
CA ILE A 263 6.04 -6.97 -21.23
C ILE A 263 7.42 -6.90 -20.59
N ILE A 264 7.80 -7.95 -19.86
CA ILE A 264 9.09 -8.03 -19.18
C ILE A 264 10.01 -8.98 -19.96
N GLY A 265 11.27 -8.60 -20.09
CA GLY A 265 12.34 -9.42 -20.67
C GLY A 265 13.61 -9.31 -19.84
N PRO A 266 14.60 -10.18 -20.08
CA PRO A 266 15.86 -10.17 -19.35
C PRO A 266 16.69 -8.91 -19.66
N ASP A 267 17.29 -8.32 -18.62
CA ASP A 267 18.33 -7.29 -18.75
C ASP A 267 19.58 -7.75 -17.98
N PRO A 268 20.48 -8.51 -18.62
CA PRO A 268 21.63 -9.11 -17.94
C PRO A 268 22.61 -8.08 -17.38
N ASP A 269 22.59 -6.85 -17.90
CA ASP A 269 23.44 -5.74 -17.46
C ASP A 269 22.87 -4.99 -16.24
N GLY A 270 21.64 -5.33 -15.81
CA GLY A 270 21.01 -4.79 -14.62
C GLY A 270 21.69 -5.22 -13.32
N PRO A 271 21.47 -4.50 -12.20
CA PRO A 271 21.98 -4.91 -10.89
C PRO A 271 21.35 -6.22 -10.43
N GLU A 272 22.05 -7.00 -9.61
CA GLU A 272 21.54 -8.27 -9.05
C GLU A 272 20.17 -8.05 -8.38
N GLY A 273 19.20 -8.91 -8.71
CA GLY A 273 17.80 -8.77 -8.29
C GLY A 273 16.95 -7.80 -9.12
N PHE A 274 17.55 -7.11 -10.09
CA PHE A 274 16.89 -6.14 -10.98
C PHE A 274 17.30 -6.31 -12.45
N GLN A 275 17.59 -7.55 -12.86
CA GLN A 275 18.06 -7.90 -14.21
C GLN A 275 16.89 -8.10 -15.18
N PHE A 276 16.03 -7.09 -15.29
CA PHE A 276 14.84 -7.11 -16.14
C PHE A 276 14.63 -5.75 -16.83
N ALA A 277 14.03 -5.79 -18.02
CA ALA A 277 13.63 -4.62 -18.79
C ALA A 277 12.13 -4.64 -19.09
N VAL A 278 11.52 -3.45 -19.12
CA VAL A 278 10.13 -3.24 -19.56
C VAL A 278 10.15 -2.90 -21.06
N HIS A 279 9.61 -3.80 -21.88
CA HIS A 279 9.56 -3.64 -23.35
C HIS A 279 8.25 -3.04 -23.85
N GLY A 280 7.23 -2.96 -22.99
CA GLY A 280 5.96 -2.32 -23.34
C GLY A 280 4.82 -2.69 -22.41
N VAL A 281 3.61 -2.33 -22.86
CA VAL A 281 2.36 -2.63 -22.18
C VAL A 281 1.45 -3.37 -23.16
N THR A 282 0.88 -4.47 -22.72
CA THR A 282 -0.19 -5.19 -23.41
C THR A 282 -1.52 -4.87 -22.73
N MET A 283 -2.61 -4.86 -23.49
CA MET A 283 -3.96 -4.92 -22.90
C MET A 283 -4.48 -6.34 -23.06
N VAL A 284 -4.84 -6.98 -21.95
CA VAL A 284 -5.48 -8.29 -21.95
C VAL A 284 -6.92 -8.11 -21.54
N SER A 285 -7.83 -8.76 -22.26
CA SER A 285 -9.26 -8.78 -21.93
C SER A 285 -9.85 -10.18 -22.03
N ALA A 286 -10.86 -10.47 -21.23
CA ALA A 286 -11.61 -11.72 -21.27
C ALA A 286 -13.02 -11.51 -20.72
N PRO A 287 -14.02 -12.32 -21.09
CA PRO A 287 -15.30 -12.33 -20.39
C PRO A 287 -15.09 -12.60 -18.88
N MET A 288 -15.75 -11.83 -18.01
CA MET A 288 -15.74 -12.11 -16.58
C MET A 288 -16.78 -13.21 -16.30
N GLY A 289 -16.29 -14.43 -16.07
CA GLY A 289 -17.12 -15.59 -15.78
C GLY A 289 -17.43 -15.75 -14.29
N GLU A 290 -18.20 -16.79 -13.94
CA GLU A 290 -18.62 -17.06 -12.56
C GLU A 290 -17.46 -17.38 -11.61
N ARG A 291 -16.39 -17.98 -12.15
CA ARG A 291 -15.20 -18.46 -11.42
C ARG A 291 -13.95 -17.59 -11.63
N GLY A 292 -14.09 -16.44 -12.30
CA GLY A 292 -13.00 -15.57 -12.71
C GLY A 292 -13.00 -15.30 -14.21
N PRO A 293 -11.99 -14.58 -14.73
CA PRO A 293 -11.86 -14.33 -16.16
C PRO A 293 -11.78 -15.64 -16.97
N GLU A 294 -12.52 -15.73 -18.07
CA GLU A 294 -12.49 -16.86 -18.99
C GLU A 294 -11.23 -16.77 -19.88
N LEU A 295 -10.07 -17.11 -19.31
CA LEU A 295 -8.75 -16.90 -19.95
C LEU A 295 -8.53 -17.73 -21.22
N ASP A 296 -9.33 -18.78 -21.46
CA ASP A 296 -9.37 -19.51 -22.74
C ASP A 296 -9.94 -18.67 -23.89
N LYS A 297 -10.69 -17.61 -23.57
CA LYS A 297 -11.29 -16.65 -24.51
C LYS A 297 -10.61 -15.29 -24.45
N GLN A 298 -9.42 -15.21 -23.86
CA GLN A 298 -8.72 -13.94 -23.74
C GLN A 298 -8.33 -13.36 -25.10
N VAL A 299 -8.28 -12.04 -25.18
CA VAL A 299 -7.71 -11.28 -26.28
C VAL A 299 -6.57 -10.43 -25.74
N GLN A 300 -5.39 -10.55 -26.34
CA GLN A 300 -4.22 -9.73 -26.04
C GLN A 300 -3.93 -8.79 -27.20
N VAL A 301 -3.71 -7.51 -26.91
CA VAL A 301 -3.48 -6.47 -27.93
C VAL A 301 -2.24 -5.66 -27.58
N ASP A 302 -1.37 -5.46 -28.58
CA ASP A 302 -0.25 -4.52 -28.49
C ASP A 302 -0.78 -3.09 -28.37
N THR A 303 -0.27 -2.34 -27.39
CA THR A 303 -0.78 -0.99 -27.08
C THR A 303 0.22 0.11 -27.42
N PRO A 304 -0.25 1.34 -27.70
CA PRO A 304 0.60 2.52 -27.81
C PRO A 304 0.95 3.12 -26.44
N LEU A 305 0.64 2.43 -25.34
CA LEU A 305 0.67 2.97 -23.98
C LEU A 305 2.06 2.98 -23.33
N SER A 306 3.10 2.62 -24.07
CA SER A 306 4.49 2.74 -23.64
C SER A 306 5.31 3.45 -24.72
N PHE A 307 5.98 4.54 -24.35
CA PHE A 307 6.72 5.40 -25.27
C PHE A 307 7.80 6.20 -24.54
N VAL A 308 8.75 6.74 -25.31
CA VAL A 308 9.73 7.72 -24.83
C VAL A 308 9.41 9.06 -25.47
N SER A 309 9.16 10.08 -24.64
CA SER A 309 8.90 11.45 -25.12
C SER A 309 10.15 12.08 -25.73
N SER A 310 10.00 13.19 -26.47
CA SER A 310 11.13 13.94 -27.03
C SER A 310 12.10 14.47 -25.97
N GLY A 311 11.63 14.66 -24.72
CA GLY A 311 12.45 15.02 -23.56
C GLY A 311 13.25 13.85 -22.97
N GLY A 312 13.09 12.63 -23.49
CA GLY A 312 13.77 11.42 -23.00
C GLY A 312 13.07 10.73 -21.83
N HIS A 313 11.88 11.19 -21.42
CA HIS A 313 11.10 10.56 -20.35
C HIS A 313 10.44 9.28 -20.88
N SER A 314 10.75 8.14 -20.25
CA SER A 314 10.05 6.87 -20.51
C SER A 314 8.72 6.87 -19.78
N THR A 315 7.63 6.62 -20.49
CA THR A 315 6.28 6.59 -19.92
C THR A 315 5.59 5.28 -20.27
N TYR A 316 4.93 4.67 -19.29
CA TYR A 316 4.01 3.55 -19.52
C TYR A 316 2.71 3.71 -18.72
N PHE A 317 1.57 3.41 -19.31
CA PHE A 317 0.27 3.39 -18.64
C PHE A 317 -0.15 1.98 -18.19
N GLY A 318 -1.08 1.91 -17.23
CA GLY A 318 -1.60 0.66 -16.68
C GLY A 318 -1.30 0.43 -15.21
N ALA A 319 -0.54 1.33 -14.58
CA ALA A 319 -0.12 1.22 -13.18
C ALA A 319 -1.28 1.36 -12.17
N ALA A 320 -2.36 2.05 -12.55
CA ALA A 320 -3.63 2.02 -11.85
C ALA A 320 -4.79 2.22 -12.84
N VAL A 321 -5.92 1.57 -12.61
CA VAL A 321 -7.13 1.68 -13.41
C VAL A 321 -8.28 2.09 -12.49
N MET A 322 -8.96 3.19 -12.84
CA MET A 322 -10.05 3.73 -12.04
C MET A 322 -11.27 3.99 -12.93
N PRO A 323 -12.22 3.03 -13.00
CA PRO A 323 -13.50 3.25 -13.65
C PRO A 323 -14.29 4.36 -12.94
N ASN A 324 -14.49 5.50 -13.59
CA ASN A 324 -15.26 6.64 -13.07
C ASN A 324 -16.65 6.71 -13.71
N THR A 325 -17.38 5.59 -13.64
CA THR A 325 -18.64 5.38 -14.37
C THR A 325 -19.81 5.14 -13.42
N ALA A 326 -21.04 5.29 -13.92
CA ALA A 326 -22.24 4.96 -13.16
C ALA A 326 -22.30 3.47 -12.79
N GLU A 327 -21.76 2.58 -13.63
CA GLU A 327 -21.65 1.14 -13.37
C GLU A 327 -20.73 0.86 -12.18
N ALA A 328 -19.62 1.60 -12.06
CA ALA A 328 -18.69 1.46 -10.94
C ALA A 328 -19.24 1.95 -9.59
N GLY A 329 -20.38 2.65 -9.60
CA GLY A 329 -21.07 3.15 -8.42
C GLY A 329 -20.31 4.25 -7.65
N VAL A 330 -19.24 4.79 -8.23
CA VAL A 330 -18.39 5.82 -7.63
C VAL A 330 -19.12 7.17 -7.49
N PRO A 331 -18.68 8.06 -6.57
CA PRO A 331 -19.25 9.40 -6.47
C PRO A 331 -18.97 10.23 -7.73
N ASN A 332 -19.97 10.97 -8.21
CA ASN A 332 -19.85 11.91 -9.34
C ASN A 332 -19.24 11.30 -10.62
N PRO A 333 -19.83 10.23 -11.19
CA PRO A 333 -19.28 9.57 -12.36
C PRO A 333 -19.29 10.49 -13.59
N ASP A 334 -18.20 10.50 -14.35
CA ASP A 334 -18.06 11.27 -15.60
C ASP A 334 -18.12 10.39 -16.86
N GLY A 335 -18.24 9.06 -16.70
CA GLY A 335 -18.38 8.11 -17.79
C GLY A 335 -17.06 7.65 -18.41
N TYR A 336 -15.92 8.07 -17.85
CA TYR A 336 -14.59 7.68 -18.30
C TYR A 336 -14.00 6.57 -17.44
N VAL A 337 -13.11 5.78 -18.03
CA VAL A 337 -12.17 4.93 -17.31
C VAL A 337 -10.83 5.63 -17.33
N TYR A 338 -10.29 5.94 -16.16
CA TYR A 338 -8.98 6.52 -16.01
C TYR A 338 -7.94 5.40 -15.95
N VAL A 339 -6.84 5.59 -16.68
CA VAL A 339 -5.70 4.69 -16.68
C VAL A 339 -4.48 5.53 -16.37
N TYR A 340 -3.90 5.30 -15.21
CA TYR A 340 -2.73 6.02 -14.73
C TYR A 340 -1.46 5.31 -15.18
N GLY A 341 -0.41 6.10 -15.38
CA GLY A 341 0.87 5.63 -15.85
C GLY A 341 2.02 6.20 -15.04
N ILE A 342 3.18 5.59 -15.22
CA ILE A 342 4.43 6.04 -14.63
C ILE A 342 5.27 6.70 -15.71
N GLN A 343 5.63 7.96 -15.48
CA GLN A 343 6.65 8.67 -16.22
C GLN A 343 7.95 8.63 -15.39
N ASN A 344 8.99 8.02 -15.94
CA ASN A 344 10.27 7.81 -15.27
C ASN A 344 11.36 8.71 -15.85
N ASP A 345 11.95 9.54 -14.99
CA ASP A 345 13.09 10.40 -15.30
C ASP A 345 14.01 10.65 -14.09
N LYS A 346 14.17 9.61 -13.25
CA LYS A 346 14.97 9.44 -12.00
C LYS A 346 14.10 9.06 -10.80
N ALA A 347 12.83 9.44 -10.82
CA ALA A 347 11.80 9.02 -9.88
C ALA A 347 10.55 8.59 -10.68
N ALA A 348 9.71 7.75 -10.06
CA ALA A 348 8.41 7.41 -10.62
C ALA A 348 7.44 8.56 -10.37
N LYS A 349 6.87 9.10 -11.45
CA LYS A 349 5.88 10.18 -11.44
C LYS A 349 4.57 9.68 -12.02
N LEU A 350 3.44 10.11 -11.47
CA LEU A 350 2.13 9.64 -11.94
C LEU A 350 1.63 10.54 -13.06
N VAL A 351 1.21 9.96 -14.18
CA VAL A 351 0.51 10.64 -15.27
C VAL A 351 -0.87 10.00 -15.48
N ALA A 352 -1.79 10.72 -16.14
CA ALA A 352 -3.16 10.24 -16.33
C ALA A 352 -3.57 10.21 -17.80
N ALA A 353 -4.19 9.11 -18.20
CA ALA A 353 -4.96 8.96 -19.42
C ALA A 353 -6.41 8.60 -19.06
N ARG A 354 -7.34 8.79 -19.99
CA ARG A 354 -8.71 8.31 -19.87
C ARG A 354 -9.32 7.99 -21.22
N ALA A 355 -10.29 7.08 -21.21
CA ALA A 355 -11.10 6.75 -22.37
C ALA A 355 -12.58 6.57 -21.98
N PRO A 356 -13.54 6.88 -22.87
CA PRO A 356 -14.93 6.56 -22.62
C PRO A 356 -15.10 5.07 -22.38
N ALA A 357 -15.86 4.65 -21.36
CA ALA A 357 -16.01 3.23 -21.03
C ALA A 357 -16.53 2.38 -22.20
N GLY A 358 -17.45 2.93 -23.00
CA GLY A 358 -18.00 2.25 -24.19
C GLY A 358 -17.04 2.13 -25.38
N ASP A 359 -15.91 2.83 -25.35
CA ASP A 359 -14.88 2.83 -26.41
C ASP A 359 -13.48 2.50 -25.85
N PHE A 360 -13.43 1.86 -24.67
CA PHE A 360 -12.21 1.65 -23.90
C PHE A 360 -11.11 0.92 -24.69
N VAL A 361 -11.50 -0.01 -25.57
CA VAL A 361 -10.57 -0.80 -26.40
C VAL A 361 -10.06 -0.06 -27.64
N ASN A 362 -10.63 1.10 -27.97
CA ASN A 362 -10.23 1.93 -29.10
C ASN A 362 -9.24 3.01 -28.64
N PHE A 363 -7.95 2.77 -28.83
CA PHE A 363 -6.90 3.71 -28.40
C PHE A 363 -6.96 5.09 -29.06
N ASP A 364 -7.64 5.25 -30.19
CA ASP A 364 -7.84 6.57 -30.83
C ASP A 364 -8.82 7.45 -30.04
N SER A 365 -9.63 6.87 -29.16
CA SER A 365 -10.55 7.59 -28.26
C SER A 365 -9.89 8.06 -26.96
N TRP A 366 -8.67 7.60 -26.69
CA TRP A 366 -7.97 7.90 -25.45
C TRP A 366 -7.45 9.34 -25.46
N THR A 367 -7.53 9.96 -24.29
CA THR A 367 -6.99 11.29 -24.07
C THR A 367 -6.07 11.30 -22.85
N TYR A 368 -5.11 12.21 -22.85
CA TYR A 368 -3.99 12.29 -21.91
C TYR A 368 -3.97 13.67 -21.26
N TRP A 369 -3.74 13.72 -19.96
CA TRP A 369 -3.73 14.97 -19.20
C TRP A 369 -2.43 15.74 -19.41
N ASN A 370 -2.51 16.96 -19.96
CA ASN A 370 -1.35 17.81 -20.19
C ASN A 370 -1.10 18.88 -19.10
N GLY A 371 -1.85 18.81 -17.99
CA GLY A 371 -1.77 19.79 -16.90
C GLY A 371 -2.89 20.84 -16.91
N GLY A 372 -3.65 20.96 -18.00
CA GLY A 372 -4.79 21.89 -18.08
C GLY A 372 -6.01 21.33 -18.81
N GLU A 373 -5.80 20.45 -19.80
CA GLU A 373 -6.87 19.82 -20.57
C GLU A 373 -6.49 18.39 -21.00
N TRP A 374 -7.48 17.71 -21.57
CA TRP A 374 -7.33 16.36 -22.13
C TRP A 374 -6.99 16.46 -23.61
N THR A 375 -5.86 15.85 -24.01
CA THR A 375 -5.36 15.89 -25.40
C THR A 375 -5.27 14.50 -25.99
N ALA A 376 -5.34 14.37 -27.32
CA ALA A 376 -5.12 13.09 -27.99
C ALA A 376 -3.63 12.68 -28.09
N ARG A 377 -2.69 13.58 -27.79
CA ARG A 377 -1.25 13.33 -27.89
C ARG A 377 -0.69 12.88 -26.55
N LYS A 378 -0.34 11.59 -26.45
CA LYS A 378 0.24 10.99 -25.24
C LYS A 378 1.57 11.61 -24.83
N GLU A 379 2.34 12.11 -25.79
CA GLU A 379 3.63 12.76 -25.55
C GLU A 379 3.51 14.10 -24.81
N ASP A 380 2.29 14.66 -24.72
CA ASP A 380 2.02 15.90 -23.99
C ASP A 380 1.65 15.66 -22.52
N CYS A 381 1.60 14.40 -22.08
CA CYS A 381 1.24 14.11 -20.70
C CYS A 381 2.25 14.69 -19.71
N VAL A 382 1.73 15.25 -18.62
CA VAL A 382 2.55 15.80 -17.54
C VAL A 382 2.19 15.13 -16.21
N PRO A 383 3.14 15.05 -15.26
CA PRO A 383 2.89 14.51 -13.93
C PRO A 383 1.74 15.21 -13.20
N ILE A 384 0.88 14.43 -12.53
CA ILE A 384 -0.11 14.89 -11.55
C ILE A 384 0.43 14.84 -10.12
N VAL A 385 1.45 14.00 -9.87
CA VAL A 385 2.30 14.00 -8.68
C VAL A 385 3.74 13.64 -9.07
N GLU A 386 4.71 14.21 -8.35
CA GLU A 386 6.15 14.12 -8.68
C GLU A 386 6.88 12.93 -8.04
N GLU A 387 6.23 12.18 -7.16
CA GLU A 387 6.79 11.00 -6.51
C GLU A 387 5.71 9.95 -6.25
N THR A 388 5.88 8.75 -6.78
CA THR A 388 5.12 7.53 -6.48
C THR A 388 6.03 6.29 -6.45
N SER A 389 5.42 5.10 -6.30
CA SER A 389 6.02 3.81 -6.67
C SER A 389 5.59 3.39 -8.08
N CYS A 390 6.22 2.33 -8.61
CA CYS A 390 5.89 1.77 -9.93
C CYS A 390 4.49 1.12 -9.97
N GLU A 391 4.01 0.66 -8.82
CA GLU A 391 2.64 0.19 -8.62
C GLU A 391 1.96 1.07 -7.58
N VAL A 392 0.71 1.42 -7.84
CA VAL A 392 -0.02 2.47 -7.14
C VAL A 392 -1.52 2.20 -7.27
N SER A 393 -2.34 2.93 -6.54
CA SER A 393 -3.79 2.97 -6.76
C SER A 393 -4.29 4.40 -6.72
N VAL A 394 -5.39 4.68 -7.43
CA VAL A 394 -6.15 5.93 -7.30
C VAL A 394 -7.59 5.55 -7.03
N SER A 395 -8.17 6.05 -5.95
CA SER A 395 -9.51 5.66 -5.51
C SER A 395 -10.33 6.87 -5.09
N PRO A 396 -11.57 7.02 -5.60
CA PRO A 396 -12.51 7.97 -5.05
C PRO A 396 -13.01 7.47 -3.69
N MET A 397 -12.96 8.33 -2.68
CA MET A 397 -13.36 8.00 -1.32
C MET A 397 -14.87 8.20 -1.15
N VAL A 398 -15.49 7.27 -0.41
CA VAL A 398 -16.88 7.37 0.03
C VAL A 398 -16.92 7.33 1.54
N GLY A 399 -17.58 8.31 2.16
CA GLY A 399 -17.69 8.46 3.61
C GLY A 399 -16.50 9.14 4.27
N GLY A 400 -16.72 9.55 5.52
CA GLY A 400 -15.75 10.34 6.29
C GLY A 400 -15.65 11.79 5.80
N PHE A 401 -14.56 12.46 6.14
CA PHE A 401 -14.30 13.84 5.72
C PHE A 401 -13.61 13.95 4.35
N LEU A 402 -13.12 12.84 3.79
CA LEU A 402 -12.59 12.72 2.43
C LEU A 402 -13.68 12.33 1.43
N ASP A 403 -14.96 12.29 1.81
CA ASP A 403 -16.06 11.92 0.91
C ASP A 403 -16.03 12.75 -0.39
N GLY A 404 -15.96 12.06 -1.53
CA GLY A 404 -15.85 12.68 -2.86
C GLY A 404 -14.44 13.14 -3.26
N GLN A 405 -13.43 13.02 -2.38
CA GLN A 405 -12.03 13.26 -2.73
C GLN A 405 -11.36 11.99 -3.29
N TYR A 406 -10.19 12.16 -3.89
CA TYR A 406 -9.39 11.08 -4.48
C TYR A 406 -8.15 10.82 -3.63
N VAL A 407 -7.91 9.54 -3.35
CA VAL A 407 -6.73 9.08 -2.61
C VAL A 407 -5.81 8.31 -3.56
N ILE A 408 -4.53 8.69 -3.58
CA ILE A 408 -3.46 7.92 -4.23
C ILE A 408 -2.72 7.18 -3.12
N ALA A 409 -2.70 5.85 -3.10
CA ALA A 409 -1.88 5.06 -2.17
C ALA A 409 -0.66 4.47 -2.89
N PHE A 410 0.53 4.67 -2.31
CA PHE A 410 1.82 4.32 -2.91
C PHE A 410 2.91 4.03 -1.86
N GLN A 411 4.01 3.40 -2.28
CA GLN A 411 5.22 3.27 -1.47
C GLN A 411 6.13 4.49 -1.70
N GLN A 412 6.28 5.33 -0.69
CA GLN A 412 7.15 6.50 -0.75
C GLN A 412 8.62 6.08 -0.79
N GLY A 413 9.42 6.68 -1.68
CA GLY A 413 10.82 6.28 -1.93
C GLY A 413 11.00 4.95 -2.65
N GLY A 414 9.92 4.34 -3.19
CA GLY A 414 9.98 3.06 -3.90
C GLY A 414 10.59 1.94 -3.06
N THR A 415 11.45 1.10 -3.66
CA THR A 415 12.13 -0.02 -2.98
C THR A 415 13.18 0.41 -1.95
N THR A 416 13.59 1.68 -1.98
CA THR A 416 14.54 2.25 -1.01
C THR A 416 13.87 2.95 0.16
N GLY A 417 12.56 3.18 0.06
CA GLY A 417 11.78 3.82 1.10
C GLY A 417 10.98 2.82 1.92
N ASN A 418 10.70 3.20 3.16
CA ASN A 418 10.07 2.33 4.15
C ASN A 418 8.72 2.87 4.60
N HIS A 419 8.02 3.63 3.76
CA HIS A 419 6.74 4.23 4.13
C HIS A 419 5.65 3.94 3.10
N VAL A 420 4.53 3.42 3.59
CA VAL A 420 3.25 3.53 2.88
C VAL A 420 2.74 4.96 3.09
N ALA A 421 2.43 5.64 2.01
CA ALA A 421 1.97 7.01 2.01
C ALA A 421 0.74 7.20 1.12
N VAL A 422 0.05 8.31 1.33
CA VAL A 422 -1.06 8.73 0.48
C VAL A 422 -0.96 10.18 0.04
N TYR A 423 -1.49 10.47 -1.15
CA TYR A 423 -1.95 11.82 -1.50
C TYR A 423 -3.47 11.89 -1.39
N CYS A 424 -3.99 13.07 -1.08
CA CYS A 424 -5.42 13.39 -1.17
C CYS A 424 -5.60 14.56 -2.16
N GLY A 425 -6.61 14.49 -3.03
CA GLY A 425 -6.88 15.53 -4.03
C GLY A 425 -8.35 15.65 -4.39
N ASP A 426 -8.68 16.73 -5.08
CA ASP A 426 -10.08 17.12 -5.33
C ASP A 426 -10.68 16.56 -6.63
N SER A 427 -9.87 15.97 -7.50
CA SER A 427 -10.31 15.37 -8.77
C SER A 427 -9.42 14.18 -9.17
N PRO A 428 -9.80 13.39 -10.20
CA PRO A 428 -8.98 12.31 -10.74
C PRO A 428 -7.56 12.73 -11.17
N VAL A 429 -7.33 14.02 -11.43
CA VAL A 429 -6.04 14.60 -11.82
C VAL A 429 -5.55 15.69 -10.85
N GLY A 430 -6.17 15.78 -9.67
CA GLY A 430 -5.80 16.71 -8.61
C GLY A 430 -6.55 18.06 -8.64
N PRO A 431 -6.00 19.13 -8.03
CA PRO A 431 -4.68 19.16 -7.41
C PRO A 431 -4.59 18.19 -6.24
N PHE A 432 -3.46 17.50 -6.12
CA PHE A 432 -3.13 16.67 -4.97
C PHE A 432 -2.30 17.48 -3.97
N GLY A 433 -2.58 17.30 -2.68
CA GLY A 433 -1.80 17.90 -1.59
C GLY A 433 -0.41 17.28 -1.45
N SER A 434 0.27 17.56 -0.33
CA SER A 434 1.53 16.89 0.00
C SER A 434 1.30 15.42 0.37
N ALA A 435 2.32 14.58 0.14
CA ALA A 435 2.30 13.19 0.58
C ALA A 435 2.18 13.11 2.10
N ILE A 436 1.32 12.21 2.57
CA ILE A 436 1.09 11.92 3.98
C ILE A 436 1.64 10.52 4.27
N PRO A 437 2.81 10.39 4.91
CA PRO A 437 3.31 9.08 5.33
C PRO A 437 2.42 8.54 6.45
N LEU A 438 1.94 7.32 6.28
CA LEU A 438 0.95 6.70 7.16
C LEU A 438 1.54 5.56 7.99
N HIS A 439 2.35 4.71 7.36
CA HIS A 439 2.86 3.50 8.00
C HIS A 439 4.33 3.31 7.66
N TYR A 440 5.15 3.10 8.69
CA TYR A 440 6.53 2.68 8.52
C TYR A 440 6.61 1.14 8.44
N CYS A 441 7.11 0.64 7.32
CA CYS A 441 7.37 -0.78 7.09
C CYS A 441 8.68 -1.15 7.81
N ALA A 442 8.58 -1.92 8.90
CA ALA A 442 9.72 -2.25 9.74
C ALA A 442 10.47 -3.52 9.27
N GLU A 443 9.89 -4.31 8.37
CA GLU A 443 10.45 -5.55 7.85
C GLU A 443 11.88 -5.39 7.27
N PRO A 444 12.21 -4.30 6.53
CA PRO A 444 13.58 -4.08 6.05
C PRO A 444 14.64 -3.95 7.16
N GLU A 445 14.25 -3.66 8.40
CA GLU A 445 15.19 -3.53 9.53
C GLU A 445 15.80 -4.88 9.95
N GLU A 446 15.19 -6.00 9.58
CA GLU A 446 15.74 -7.34 9.81
C GLU A 446 17.02 -7.59 8.99
N GLY A 447 17.32 -6.72 8.03
CA GLY A 447 18.43 -6.86 7.10
C GLY A 447 18.16 -7.93 6.05
N LYS A 448 19.19 -8.72 5.69
CA LYS A 448 19.06 -9.85 4.74
C LYS A 448 18.53 -9.46 3.36
N GLY A 449 18.80 -8.22 2.94
CA GLY A 449 18.32 -7.67 1.67
C GLY A 449 16.80 -7.51 1.59
N ILE A 450 16.08 -7.52 2.72
CA ILE A 450 14.62 -7.34 2.75
C ILE A 450 14.27 -5.88 2.42
N TYR A 451 13.26 -5.69 1.57
CA TYR A 451 12.72 -4.37 1.21
C TYR A 451 11.20 -4.39 1.10
N ALA A 452 10.58 -3.22 1.28
CA ALA A 452 9.15 -3.00 1.12
C ALA A 452 8.88 -2.20 -0.16
N TYR A 453 7.77 -2.48 -0.84
CA TYR A 453 7.45 -1.85 -2.13
C TYR A 453 5.97 -1.95 -2.50
N ASN A 454 5.57 -1.21 -3.54
CA ASN A 454 4.30 -1.35 -4.26
C ASN A 454 3.04 -1.29 -3.39
N ALA A 455 2.89 -0.23 -2.59
CA ALA A 455 1.67 -0.05 -1.81
C ALA A 455 0.49 0.39 -2.67
N LYS A 456 -0.72 -0.12 -2.40
CA LYS A 456 -1.94 0.15 -3.16
C LYS A 456 -3.21 -0.14 -2.36
N GLY A 457 -4.27 0.60 -2.64
CA GLY A 457 -5.57 0.55 -1.98
C GLY A 457 -6.54 -0.43 -2.62
N HIS A 458 -7.52 -0.87 -1.82
CA HIS A 458 -8.57 -1.84 -2.18
C HIS A 458 -9.95 -1.27 -1.84
N PRO A 459 -10.48 -0.30 -2.61
CA PRO A 459 -11.65 0.49 -2.20
C PRO A 459 -12.92 -0.34 -2.02
N HIS A 460 -13.26 -1.26 -2.92
CA HIS A 460 -14.50 -2.04 -2.81
C HIS A 460 -14.52 -3.01 -1.61
N LEU A 461 -13.34 -3.48 -1.18
CA LEU A 461 -13.12 -4.28 0.04
C LEU A 461 -13.15 -3.44 1.33
N SER A 462 -13.15 -2.12 1.20
CA SER A 462 -13.04 -1.19 2.32
C SER A 462 -14.41 -0.65 2.73
N PRO A 463 -14.73 -0.58 4.03
CA PRO A 463 -15.91 0.15 4.49
C PRO A 463 -15.86 1.64 4.10
N GLY A 464 -17.02 2.29 4.04
CA GLY A 464 -17.04 3.75 3.85
C GLY A 464 -16.30 4.47 4.98
N GLY A 465 -15.50 5.48 4.63
CA GLY A 465 -14.64 6.21 5.55
C GLY A 465 -13.27 5.57 5.81
N GLU A 466 -12.99 4.40 5.22
CA GLU A 466 -11.76 3.64 5.41
C GLU A 466 -11.15 3.23 4.07
N LEU A 467 -9.87 2.85 4.08
CA LEU A 467 -9.21 2.25 2.92
C LEU A 467 -8.25 1.15 3.39
N LEU A 468 -8.48 -0.09 2.94
CA LEU A 468 -7.55 -1.19 3.05
C LEU A 468 -6.43 -0.97 2.04
N ILE A 469 -5.18 -1.01 2.50
CA ILE A 469 -3.99 -0.80 1.69
C ILE A 469 -3.07 -1.99 1.89
N SER A 470 -2.62 -2.61 0.81
CA SER A 470 -1.54 -3.58 0.83
C SER A 470 -0.20 -2.94 0.49
N TYR A 471 0.89 -3.60 0.87
CA TYR A 471 2.23 -3.41 0.34
C TYR A 471 2.96 -4.75 0.28
N ASN A 472 3.95 -4.89 -0.58
CA ASN A 472 4.72 -6.12 -0.74
C ASN A 472 6.03 -6.08 0.05
N ILE A 473 6.49 -7.26 0.48
CA ILE A 473 7.81 -7.46 1.10
C ILE A 473 8.58 -8.47 0.25
N ASN A 474 9.80 -8.13 -0.15
CA ASN A 474 10.67 -8.98 -0.95
C ASN A 474 12.12 -8.97 -0.39
N THR A 475 12.99 -9.85 -0.88
CA THR A 475 14.42 -9.90 -0.58
C THR A 475 15.21 -10.02 -1.87
N THR A 476 16.44 -9.54 -1.90
CA THR A 476 17.35 -9.73 -3.05
C THR A 476 18.02 -11.11 -3.08
N SER A 477 17.67 -12.03 -2.16
CA SER A 477 18.32 -13.34 -2.02
C SER A 477 17.34 -14.50 -2.23
N MET A 478 17.61 -15.34 -3.24
CA MET A 478 16.82 -16.55 -3.48
C MET A 478 16.93 -17.56 -2.32
N ASP A 479 18.09 -17.68 -1.69
CA ASP A 479 18.26 -18.53 -0.51
C ASP A 479 17.36 -18.07 0.63
N MET A 480 17.22 -16.76 0.83
CA MET A 480 16.30 -16.17 1.81
C MET A 480 14.84 -16.45 1.47
N HIS A 481 14.46 -16.42 0.18
CA HIS A 481 13.12 -16.83 -0.24
C HIS A 481 12.82 -18.29 0.08
N MET A 482 13.79 -19.18 -0.14
CA MET A 482 13.63 -20.61 0.14
C MET A 482 13.60 -20.89 1.64
N ALA A 483 14.45 -20.23 2.43
CA ALA A 483 14.56 -20.46 3.86
C ALA A 483 13.39 -19.87 4.67
N HIS A 484 12.74 -18.82 4.17
CA HIS A 484 11.70 -18.08 4.90
C HIS A 484 10.50 -17.75 4.00
N ALA A 485 9.51 -18.64 3.96
CA ALA A 485 8.23 -18.39 3.30
C ALA A 485 7.47 -17.18 3.91
N GLY A 486 7.88 -16.74 5.11
CA GLY A 486 7.72 -15.42 5.72
C GLY A 486 7.75 -14.22 4.76
N ILE A 487 8.69 -14.29 3.82
CA ILE A 487 9.06 -13.23 2.87
C ILE A 487 8.37 -13.51 1.53
N TYR A 488 8.17 -12.46 0.72
CA TYR A 488 7.52 -12.53 -0.60
C TYR A 488 6.03 -12.77 -0.57
N ARG A 489 5.34 -11.94 0.23
CA ARG A 489 3.88 -11.92 0.32
C ARG A 489 3.40 -10.56 0.81
N PRO A 490 2.16 -10.16 0.51
CA PRO A 490 1.65 -8.86 0.91
C PRO A 490 1.49 -8.72 2.43
N ARG A 491 1.48 -7.48 2.87
CA ARG A 491 1.11 -7.01 4.20
C ARG A 491 -0.01 -6.00 4.04
N PHE A 492 -0.88 -5.89 5.03
CA PHE A 492 -2.04 -5.01 4.94
C PHE A 492 -2.10 -4.05 6.11
N ILE A 493 -2.51 -2.82 5.81
CA ILE A 493 -2.90 -1.80 6.76
C ILE A 493 -4.30 -1.30 6.44
N ARG A 494 -4.97 -0.75 7.44
CA ARG A 494 -6.24 -0.07 7.33
C ARG A 494 -6.03 1.40 7.63
N LEU A 495 -6.33 2.23 6.64
CA LEU A 495 -6.46 3.66 6.79
C LEU A 495 -7.85 3.99 7.32
N ARG A 496 -7.94 4.78 8.39
CA ARG A 496 -9.20 5.31 8.91
C ARG A 496 -9.16 6.82 9.01
N GLN A 497 -10.32 7.44 8.81
CA GLN A 497 -10.51 8.88 8.99
C GLN A 497 -10.98 9.17 10.41
N ILE A 498 -10.21 9.97 11.15
CA ILE A 498 -10.60 10.51 12.47
C ILE A 498 -11.17 11.92 12.25
N PRO A 499 -12.50 12.12 12.35
CA PRO A 499 -13.17 13.41 12.09
C PRO A 499 -12.94 14.46 13.17
#